data_AF-A0A7Y2M2K1-F1
#
_entry.id   AF-A0A7Y2M2K1-F1
#
_cell.length_a   1.000
_cell.length_b   1.000
_cell.length_c   1.000
_cell.angle_alpha   90.00
_cell.angle_beta   90.00
_cell.angle_gamma   90.00
#
_symmetry.space_group_name_H-M   'P 1'
#
loop_
_entity.id
_entity.type
_entity.pdbx_description
1 polymer ?
#
loop_
_entity_poly.entity_id
_entity_poly.type
_entity_poly.pdbx_seq_one_letter_code
_entity_poly.pdbx_strand_id
1 'polypeptide(L)'
;MTSWRPFEWLRRFGAHAASSASRDRRVVEALVDAWGKADAAFPAELLRPDVVLAVDSGGASPVAPATVHGAEAAAQELRDLRDAFPRATLATREVNGAPGVVLRADGRVVGVVAVSVRGSAIEGMWAVVNPVKLEHWNRG
;
A
#
# COMPACT_ATOMS: atom_id res chain seq x y z
N MET A 1 12.76 -22.96 -11.81
CA MET A 1 11.57 -22.12 -12.12
C MET A 1 10.74 -22.01 -10.85
N THR A 2 10.90 -20.92 -10.11
CA THR A 2 10.13 -20.70 -8.87
C THR A 2 8.68 -20.45 -9.25
N SER A 3 7.79 -21.32 -8.80
CA SER A 3 6.34 -21.18 -8.96
C SER A 3 5.90 -19.84 -8.36
N TRP A 4 5.57 -18.88 -9.21
CA TRP A 4 4.89 -17.64 -8.83
C TRP A 4 3.48 -18.01 -8.37
N ARG A 5 3.23 -17.89 -7.07
CA ARG A 5 1.90 -18.03 -6.46
C ARG A 5 1.40 -16.64 -6.07
N PRO A 6 0.57 -15.99 -6.89
CA PRO A 6 -0.06 -14.77 -6.46
C PRO A 6 -0.82 -15.07 -5.15
N PHE A 7 -0.77 -14.15 -4.19
CA PHE A 7 -1.55 -14.16 -2.93
C PHE A 7 -1.01 -14.96 -1.73
N GLU A 8 0.11 -15.69 -1.80
CA GLU A 8 0.64 -16.37 -0.61
C GLU A 8 1.14 -15.40 0.49
N TRP A 9 1.63 -14.22 0.10
CA TRP A 9 1.99 -13.14 1.02
C TRP A 9 0.78 -12.40 1.59
N LEU A 10 -0.42 -12.47 0.98
CA LEU A 10 -1.63 -11.83 1.54
C LEU A 10 -1.98 -12.38 2.93
N ARG A 11 -1.66 -13.65 3.20
CA ARG A 11 -1.87 -14.28 4.52
C ARG A 11 -1.06 -13.60 5.64
N ARG A 12 0.00 -12.85 5.32
CA ARG A 12 0.86 -12.20 6.31
C ARG A 12 0.35 -10.83 6.78
N PHE A 13 -0.56 -10.16 6.03
CA PHE A 13 -1.07 -8.85 6.47
C PHE A 13 -1.84 -8.87 7.78
N GLY A 14 -2.33 -10.03 8.24
CA GLY A 14 -3.17 -10.14 9.44
C GLY A 14 -2.46 -10.61 10.71
N ALA A 15 -1.18 -11.01 10.66
CA ALA A 15 -0.50 -11.63 11.81
C ALA A 15 0.64 -10.76 12.33
N HIS A 16 0.32 -9.72 13.11
CA HIS A 16 1.31 -8.82 13.72
C HIS A 16 1.37 -8.98 15.24
N ALA A 17 2.58 -9.15 15.79
CA ALA A 17 2.81 -9.13 17.24
C ALA A 17 2.87 -7.67 17.72
N ALA A 18 2.45 -7.39 18.96
CA ALA A 18 2.38 -6.01 19.48
C ALA A 18 3.71 -5.23 19.42
N SER A 19 4.85 -5.90 19.58
CA SER A 19 6.19 -5.29 19.45
C SER A 19 6.61 -5.01 18.01
N SER A 20 6.09 -5.76 17.03
CA SER A 20 6.29 -5.46 15.61
C SER A 20 5.38 -4.30 15.19
N ALA A 21 4.15 -4.24 15.71
CA ALA A 21 3.17 -3.21 15.34
C ALA A 21 3.68 -1.76 15.49
N SER A 22 4.42 -1.44 16.56
CA SER A 22 4.99 -0.09 16.74
C SER A 22 6.09 0.23 15.72
N ARG A 23 6.87 -0.77 15.30
CA ARG A 23 7.91 -0.62 14.29
C ARG A 23 7.31 -0.52 12.90
N ASP A 24 6.40 -1.43 12.59
CA ASP A 24 5.71 -1.50 11.30
C ASP A 24 4.93 -0.20 11.08
N ARG A 25 4.35 0.37 12.13
CA ARG A 25 3.73 1.69 12.10
C ARG A 25 4.70 2.78 11.67
N ARG A 26 5.92 2.83 12.23
CA ARG A 26 6.92 3.84 11.83
C ARG A 26 7.34 3.69 10.37
N VAL A 27 7.45 2.45 9.89
CA VAL A 27 7.74 2.17 8.47
C VAL A 27 6.60 2.67 7.58
N VAL A 28 5.35 2.45 7.98
CA VAL A 28 4.17 2.95 7.24
C VAL A 28 4.06 4.47 7.31
N GLU A 29 4.39 5.11 8.43
CA GLU A 29 4.44 6.57 8.55
C GLU A 29 5.54 7.16 7.66
N ALA A 30 6.70 6.53 7.57
CA ALA A 30 7.75 6.91 6.62
C ALA A 30 7.30 6.73 5.15
N LEU A 31 6.52 5.69 4.85
CA LEU A 31 5.90 5.51 3.54
C LEU A 31 4.92 6.63 3.22
N VAL A 32 4.05 7.00 4.15
CA VAL A 32 3.08 8.09 3.97
C VAL A 32 3.80 9.42 3.72
N ASP A 33 4.83 9.73 4.49
CA ASP A 33 5.62 10.95 4.32
C ASP A 33 6.36 10.99 2.97
N ALA A 34 7.01 9.89 2.57
CA ALA A 34 7.69 9.80 1.28
C ALA A 34 6.71 9.88 0.09
N TRP A 35 5.60 9.14 0.16
CA TRP A 35 4.60 9.08 -0.90
C TRP A 35 3.86 10.41 -1.11
N GLY A 36 3.61 11.15 -0.02
CA GLY A 36 2.96 12.46 -0.06
C GLY A 36 3.78 13.57 -0.74
N LYS A 37 5.09 13.38 -0.92
CA LYS A 37 5.99 14.36 -1.54
C LYS A 37 6.03 14.15 -3.07
N ALA A 38 5.54 15.13 -3.83
CA ALA A 38 5.39 15.06 -5.29
C ALA A 38 6.65 14.57 -6.02
N ASP A 39 7.82 15.11 -5.64
CA ASP A 39 9.10 14.90 -6.33
C ASP A 39 10.15 14.13 -5.50
N ALA A 40 9.76 13.56 -4.35
CA ALA A 40 10.71 12.81 -3.53
C ALA A 40 10.83 11.37 -4.02
N ALA A 41 12.07 10.92 -4.25
CA ALA A 41 12.35 9.50 -4.34
C ALA A 41 11.98 8.82 -3.00
N PHE A 42 11.42 7.61 -3.07
CA PHE A 42 11.29 6.79 -1.86
C PHE A 42 12.69 6.50 -1.31
N PRO A 43 12.91 6.58 0.01
CA PRO A 43 14.20 6.21 0.60
C PRO A 43 14.59 4.79 0.17
N ALA A 44 15.85 4.60 -0.24
CA ALA A 44 16.31 3.33 -0.80
C ALA A 44 16.18 2.18 0.21
N GLU A 45 16.29 2.49 1.50
CA GLU A 45 16.12 1.54 2.60
C GLU A 45 14.66 1.21 2.94
N LEU A 46 13.69 1.99 2.45
CA LEU A 46 12.28 1.84 2.80
C LEU A 46 11.63 0.67 2.05
N LEU A 47 11.95 0.53 0.76
CA LEU A 47 11.46 -0.55 -0.09
C LEU A 47 12.54 -1.61 -0.24
N ARG A 48 12.20 -2.87 0.02
CA ARG A 48 13.15 -3.94 -0.27
C ARG A 48 13.40 -4.08 -1.77
N PRO A 49 14.61 -4.51 -2.21
CA PRO A 49 14.89 -4.76 -3.62
C PRO A 49 13.94 -5.78 -4.26
N ASP A 50 13.41 -6.72 -3.48
CA ASP A 50 12.46 -7.77 -3.88
C ASP A 50 11.00 -7.44 -3.52
N VAL A 51 10.66 -6.18 -3.21
CA VAL A 51 9.29 -5.78 -2.86
C VAL A 51 8.31 -6.10 -3.98
N VAL A 52 7.10 -6.50 -3.60
CA VAL A 52 5.99 -6.73 -4.53
C VAL A 52 4.85 -5.77 -4.20
N LEU A 53 4.31 -5.10 -5.21
CA LEU A 53 3.08 -4.31 -5.07
C LEU A 53 2.02 -4.86 -6.03
N ALA A 54 0.84 -5.15 -5.50
CA ALA A 54 -0.32 -5.54 -6.29
C ALA A 54 -1.46 -4.53 -6.15
N VAL A 55 -2.15 -4.25 -7.26
CA VAL A 55 -3.30 -3.33 -7.33
C VAL A 55 -4.57 -4.10 -7.67
N ASP A 56 -5.56 -4.01 -6.79
CA ASP A 56 -6.93 -4.46 -7.02
C ASP A 56 -7.82 -3.25 -7.33
N SER A 57 -8.13 -3.09 -8.61
CA SER A 57 -8.86 -1.94 -9.11
C SER A 57 -10.32 -2.24 -9.49
N GLY A 58 -10.70 -3.51 -9.57
CA GLY A 58 -12.06 -3.94 -9.90
C GLY A 58 -12.57 -3.52 -11.28
N GLY A 59 -11.74 -2.96 -12.15
CA GLY A 59 -12.10 -2.55 -13.52
C GLY A 59 -12.92 -1.24 -13.64
N ALA A 60 -13.41 -0.69 -12.52
CA ALA A 60 -14.16 0.58 -12.47
C ALA A 60 -13.33 1.76 -11.91
N SER A 61 -12.10 1.48 -11.48
CA SER A 61 -11.14 2.48 -11.00
C SER A 61 -10.36 3.08 -12.18
N PRO A 62 -9.90 4.35 -12.10
CA PRO A 62 -8.99 4.94 -13.10
C PRO A 62 -7.64 4.23 -13.20
N VAL A 63 -7.33 3.33 -12.26
CA VAL A 63 -6.07 2.56 -12.22
C VAL A 63 -6.31 1.15 -12.74
N ALA A 64 -5.42 0.66 -13.60
CA ALA A 64 -5.47 -0.72 -14.08
C ALA A 64 -5.03 -1.70 -12.97
N PRO A 65 -5.53 -2.95 -12.95
CA PRO A 65 -4.95 -3.98 -12.10
C PRO A 65 -3.48 -4.20 -12.48
N ALA A 66 -2.61 -4.27 -11.49
CA ALA A 66 -1.17 -4.42 -11.70
C ALA A 66 -0.56 -5.36 -10.65
N THR A 67 0.56 -5.98 -11.00
CA THR A 67 1.46 -6.63 -10.05
C THR A 67 2.88 -6.35 -10.50
N VAL A 68 3.59 -5.53 -9.72
CA VAL A 68 4.94 -5.08 -10.03
C VAL A 68 5.93 -5.64 -9.02
N HIS A 69 7.14 -5.90 -9.49
CA HIS A 69 8.23 -6.46 -8.71
C HIS A 69 9.42 -5.50 -8.70
N GLY A 70 10.02 -5.31 -7.53
CA GLY A 70 11.19 -4.47 -7.33
C GLY A 70 10.86 -3.06 -6.85
N ALA A 71 11.82 -2.47 -6.14
CA ALA A 71 11.64 -1.19 -5.46
C ALA A 71 11.28 -0.04 -6.41
N GLU A 72 11.93 0.03 -7.57
CA GLU A 72 11.70 1.09 -8.56
C GLU A 72 10.30 1.00 -9.19
N ALA A 73 9.89 -0.19 -9.60
CA ALA A 73 8.57 -0.42 -10.19
C ALA A 73 7.44 -0.18 -9.15
N ALA A 74 7.63 -0.63 -7.91
CA ALA A 74 6.69 -0.35 -6.83
C ALA A 74 6.60 1.15 -6.50
N ALA A 75 7.73 1.86 -6.48
CA ALA A 75 7.76 3.31 -6.30
C ALA A 75 7.03 4.06 -7.43
N GLN A 76 7.19 3.61 -8.68
CA GLN A 76 6.47 4.17 -9.82
C GLN A 76 4.97 3.94 -9.71
N GLU A 77 4.54 2.72 -9.37
CA GLU A 77 3.12 2.41 -9.22
C GLU A 77 2.47 3.22 -8.08
N LEU A 78 3.19 3.49 -6.99
CA LEU A 78 2.72 4.40 -5.93
C LEU A 78 2.54 5.83 -6.47
N ARG A 79 3.44 6.34 -7.32
CA ARG A 79 3.27 7.64 -7.97
C ARG A 79 2.04 7.64 -8.89
N ASP A 80 1.87 6.61 -9.70
CA ASP A 80 0.73 6.48 -10.60
C ASP A 80 -0.61 6.44 -9.83
N LEU A 81 -0.64 5.73 -8.69
CA LEU A 81 -1.79 5.73 -7.76
C LEU A 81 -2.09 7.13 -7.20
N ARG A 82 -1.06 7.90 -6.82
CA ARG A 82 -1.24 9.27 -6.34
C ARG A 82 -1.78 10.17 -7.45
N ASP A 83 -1.23 10.06 -8.64
CA ASP A 83 -1.59 10.92 -9.78
C ASP A 83 -3.00 10.60 -10.29
N ALA A 84 -3.45 9.35 -10.15
CA ALA A 84 -4.85 8.95 -10.39
C ALA A 84 -5.83 9.53 -9.35
N PHE A 85 -5.37 9.89 -8.15
CA PHE A 85 -6.17 10.48 -7.07
C PHE A 85 -5.53 11.78 -6.54
N PRO A 86 -5.42 12.84 -7.35
CA PRO A 86 -4.58 14.02 -7.04
C PRO A 86 -5.11 14.86 -5.86
N ARG A 87 -6.38 14.67 -5.49
CA ARG A 87 -7.02 15.33 -4.32
C ARG A 87 -7.00 14.45 -3.07
N ALA A 88 -6.41 13.25 -3.13
CA ALA A 88 -6.36 12.35 -2.00
C ALA A 88 -5.29 12.77 -0.99
N THR A 89 -5.66 12.70 0.28
CA THR A 89 -4.74 12.75 1.41
C THR A 89 -4.35 11.33 1.82
N LEU A 90 -3.12 11.15 2.27
CA LEU A 90 -2.58 9.88 2.76
C LEU A 90 -2.57 9.89 4.29
N ALA A 91 -3.01 8.81 4.92
CA ALA A 91 -2.92 8.66 6.38
C ALA A 91 -2.62 7.23 6.80
N THR A 92 -1.77 7.09 7.83
CA THR A 92 -1.53 5.80 8.48
C THR A 92 -2.73 5.41 9.33
N ARG A 93 -3.34 4.26 9.03
CA ARG A 93 -4.49 3.68 9.74
C ARG A 93 -4.32 2.19 9.94
N GLU A 94 -5.13 1.60 10.79
CA GLU A 94 -5.19 0.15 10.90
C GLU A 94 -5.94 -0.42 9.68
N VAL A 95 -5.33 -1.41 9.04
CA VAL A 95 -5.83 -2.15 7.89
C VAL A 95 -5.64 -3.63 8.22
N ASN A 96 -6.73 -4.38 8.36
CA ASN A 96 -6.70 -5.81 8.74
C ASN A 96 -5.91 -6.11 10.03
N GLY A 97 -5.98 -5.24 11.04
CA GLY A 97 -5.27 -5.43 12.32
C GLY A 97 -3.79 -5.03 12.31
N ALA A 98 -3.30 -4.46 11.21
CA ALA A 98 -1.91 -4.00 11.07
C ALA A 98 -1.85 -2.55 10.54
N PRO A 99 -0.75 -1.81 10.77
CA PRO A 99 -0.57 -0.50 10.16
C PRO A 99 -0.59 -0.58 8.62
N GLY A 100 -1.34 0.32 7.99
CA GLY A 100 -1.43 0.48 6.54
C GLY A 100 -1.76 1.92 6.16
N VAL A 101 -1.96 2.18 4.86
CA VAL A 101 -2.24 3.52 4.33
C VAL A 101 -3.68 3.59 3.86
N VAL A 102 -4.35 4.70 4.16
CA VAL A 102 -5.68 5.03 3.63
C VAL A 102 -5.57 6.31 2.80
N LEU A 103 -6.09 6.27 1.58
CA LEU A 103 -6.21 7.39 0.66
C LEU A 103 -7.62 7.96 0.80
N ARG A 104 -7.75 9.26 1.12
CA ARG A 104 -9.04 9.94 1.25
C ARG A 104 -9.14 11.15 0.34
N ALA A 105 -10.14 11.16 -0.55
CA ALA A 105 -10.49 12.31 -1.39
C ALA A 105 -11.95 12.70 -1.13
N ASP A 106 -12.23 14.00 -0.98
CA ASP A 106 -13.57 14.53 -0.75
C ASP A 106 -14.34 13.80 0.39
N GLY A 107 -13.63 13.52 1.49
CA GLY A 107 -14.18 12.82 2.67
C GLY A 107 -14.33 11.30 2.52
N ARG A 108 -14.14 10.75 1.32
CA ARG A 108 -14.32 9.32 1.01
C ARG A 108 -12.99 8.60 0.91
N VAL A 109 -12.95 7.35 1.37
CA VAL A 109 -11.85 6.42 1.13
C VAL A 109 -11.89 6.00 -0.34
N VAL A 110 -10.84 6.36 -1.07
CA VAL A 110 -10.65 6.05 -2.50
C VAL A 110 -9.56 5.01 -2.76
N GLY A 111 -8.80 4.68 -1.71
CA GLY A 111 -7.78 3.64 -1.75
C GLY A 111 -7.38 3.19 -0.36
N VAL A 112 -6.99 1.93 -0.25
CA VAL A 112 -6.38 1.36 0.96
C VAL A 112 -5.16 0.57 0.54
N VAL A 113 -4.03 0.75 1.22
CA VAL A 113 -2.82 -0.04 1.00
C VAL A 113 -2.48 -0.80 2.27
N ALA A 114 -2.60 -2.12 2.21
CA ALA A 114 -2.06 -3.00 3.24
C ALA A 114 -0.54 -3.12 3.05
N VAL A 115 0.24 -3.02 4.13
CA VAL A 115 1.72 -3.01 4.09
C VAL A 115 2.28 -4.17 4.92
N SER A 116 3.22 -4.92 4.35
CA SER A 116 3.93 -6.01 5.00
C SER A 116 5.38 -5.59 5.19
N VAL A 117 5.86 -5.67 6.42
CA VAL A 117 7.18 -5.19 6.81
C VAL A 117 8.04 -6.39 7.22
N ARG A 118 9.28 -6.43 6.73
CA ARG A 118 10.30 -7.40 7.15
C ARG A 118 11.51 -6.65 7.68
N GLY A 119 11.72 -6.74 9.00
CA GLY A 119 12.78 -5.99 9.68
C GLY A 119 12.39 -4.52 9.81
N SER A 120 12.92 -3.66 8.94
CA SER A 120 12.64 -2.21 8.89
C SER A 120 12.26 -1.73 7.49
N ALA A 121 12.01 -2.65 6.56
CA ALA A 121 11.75 -2.36 5.16
C ALA A 121 10.50 -3.10 4.69
N ILE A 122 9.81 -2.50 3.72
CA ILE A 122 8.59 -3.03 3.13
C ILE A 122 8.93 -4.20 2.21
N GLU A 123 8.36 -5.38 2.49
CA GLU A 123 8.49 -6.56 1.63
C GLU A 123 7.30 -6.75 0.68
N GLY A 124 6.15 -6.14 0.98
CA GLY A 124 5.00 -6.24 0.10
C GLY A 124 3.91 -5.22 0.39
N MET A 125 3.14 -4.88 -0.64
CA MET A 125 2.01 -3.95 -0.59
C MET A 125 0.84 -4.47 -1.40
N TRP A 126 -0.37 -4.31 -0.86
CA TRP A 126 -1.61 -4.58 -1.59
C TRP A 126 -2.49 -3.34 -1.58
N ALA A 127 -2.58 -2.67 -2.73
CA ALA A 127 -3.44 -1.52 -2.95
C ALA A 127 -4.81 -1.98 -3.43
N VAL A 128 -5.87 -1.58 -2.72
CA VAL A 128 -7.25 -1.76 -3.13
C VAL A 128 -7.80 -0.39 -3.48
N VAL A 129 -8.07 -0.18 -4.76
CA VAL A 129 -8.72 1.03 -5.33
C VAL A 129 -10.04 0.68 -6.02
N ASN A 130 -10.50 -0.57 -5.84
CA ASN A 130 -11.77 -1.07 -6.31
C ASN A 130 -12.94 -0.42 -5.52
N PRO A 131 -13.78 0.42 -6.15
CA PRO A 131 -14.82 1.15 -5.45
C PRO A 131 -15.83 0.24 -4.75
N VAL A 132 -16.16 -0.92 -5.33
CA VAL A 132 -17.09 -1.90 -4.74
C VAL A 132 -16.54 -2.44 -3.42
N LYS A 133 -15.23 -2.74 -3.36
CA LYS A 133 -14.59 -3.20 -2.12
C LYS A 133 -14.48 -2.09 -1.08
N LEU A 134 -14.25 -0.86 -1.53
CA LEU A 134 -14.12 0.32 -0.68
C LEU A 134 -15.44 0.84 -0.13
N GLU A 135 -16.60 0.35 -0.59
CA GLU A 135 -17.89 0.72 0.01
C GLU A 135 -17.90 0.46 1.52
N HIS A 136 -17.35 -0.66 1.99
CA HIS A 136 -17.30 -1.01 3.41
C HIS A 136 -16.45 -0.03 4.25
N TRP A 137 -15.51 0.67 3.62
CA TRP A 137 -14.71 1.72 4.27
C TRP A 137 -15.42 3.08 4.34
N ASN A 138 -16.48 3.24 3.54
CA ASN A 138 -17.26 4.46 3.41
C ASN A 138 -18.66 4.35 4.02
N ARG A 139 -19.07 3.14 4.41
CA ARG A 139 -20.24 2.92 5.26
C ARG A 139 -19.86 3.30 6.69
N GLY A 140 -20.40 4.43 7.16
CA GLY A 140 -20.39 4.83 8.57
C GLY A 140 -21.48 4.12 9.35
#